data_AF-A0A346PDD9-F1
#
_entry.id   AF-A0A346PDD9-F1
#
_cell.length_a   1.000
_cell.length_b   1.000
_cell.length_c   1.000
_cell.angle_alpha   90.00
_cell.angle_beta   90.00
_cell.angle_gamma   90.00
#
_symmetry.space_group_name_H-M   'P 1'
#
loop_
_entity.id
_entity.type
_entity.pdbx_description
1 polymer ?
#
loop_
_entity_poly.entity_id
_entity_poly.type
_entity_poly.pdbx_seq_one_letter_code
_entity_poly.pdbx_strand_id
1 'polypeptide(L)'
;MTRETATSDMENRTPEEMSLDELREEIQSIDREIVELIAQRTYVADTIAQVKAEEELPTTDEQQEQAVMDRAGENAERFDVDANLVKAIFRLLIELNKVEQRENR
;
A
#
# COMPACT_ATOMS: atom_id res chain seq x y z
N MET A 1 -16.81 -31.78 -0.99
CA MET A 1 -16.19 -31.65 -2.33
C MET A 1 -17.10 -30.76 -3.16
N THR A 2 -16.51 -29.89 -4.01
CA THR A 2 -17.11 -28.83 -4.86
C THR A 2 -17.24 -27.42 -4.26
N ARG A 3 -16.11 -26.81 -3.88
CA ARG A 3 -15.98 -25.33 -3.82
C ARG A 3 -14.65 -24.77 -4.37
N GLU A 4 -13.82 -25.60 -5.02
CA GLU A 4 -12.52 -25.16 -5.55
C GLU A 4 -12.55 -24.71 -7.02
N THR A 5 -13.67 -24.88 -7.73
CA THR A 5 -13.73 -24.59 -9.17
C THR A 5 -14.19 -23.18 -9.53
N ALA A 6 -14.82 -22.42 -8.63
CA ALA A 6 -15.38 -21.10 -8.99
C ALA A 6 -14.32 -19.97 -9.01
N THR A 7 -13.27 -20.09 -8.21
CA THR A 7 -12.23 -19.04 -8.08
C THR A 7 -11.27 -19.03 -9.28
N SER A 8 -10.99 -20.19 -9.86
CA SER A 8 -10.02 -20.33 -10.96
C SER A 8 -10.49 -19.75 -12.29
N ASP A 9 -11.79 -19.61 -12.52
CA ASP A 9 -12.33 -19.07 -13.78
C ASP A 9 -12.38 -17.53 -13.79
N MET A 10 -12.39 -16.88 -12.62
CA MET A 10 -12.40 -15.41 -12.51
C MET A 10 -11.03 -14.78 -12.84
N GLU A 11 -9.93 -15.40 -12.41
CA GLU A 11 -8.55 -14.93 -12.63
C GLU A 11 -8.13 -14.91 -14.10
N ASN A 12 -8.86 -15.60 -14.98
CA ASN A 12 -8.50 -15.80 -16.39
C ASN A 12 -9.40 -15.07 -17.38
N ARG A 13 -10.36 -14.26 -16.91
CA ARG A 13 -11.22 -13.42 -17.76
C ARG A 13 -10.66 -12.01 -17.85
N THR A 14 -10.79 -11.41 -19.01
CA THR A 14 -10.46 -9.99 -19.17
C THR A 14 -11.55 -9.13 -18.55
N PRO A 15 -11.24 -7.92 -18.01
CA PRO A 15 -12.25 -7.02 -17.44
C PRO A 15 -13.39 -6.68 -18.42
N GLU A 16 -13.13 -6.75 -19.73
CA GLU A 16 -14.09 -6.48 -20.80
C GLU A 16 -15.21 -7.53 -20.90
N GLU A 17 -15.01 -8.72 -20.31
CA GLU A 17 -15.95 -9.85 -20.34
C GLU A 17 -16.79 -9.95 -19.06
N MET A 18 -16.51 -9.11 -18.06
CA MET A 18 -17.19 -9.10 -16.77
C MET A 18 -18.45 -8.24 -16.79
N SER A 19 -19.48 -8.69 -16.07
CA SER A 19 -20.64 -7.86 -15.75
C SER A 19 -20.27 -6.74 -14.77
N LEU A 20 -21.14 -5.72 -14.68
CA LEU A 20 -20.93 -4.61 -13.74
C LEU A 20 -20.83 -5.07 -12.28
N ASP A 21 -21.57 -6.09 -11.89
CA ASP A 21 -21.54 -6.59 -10.52
C ASP A 21 -20.23 -7.36 -10.24
N GLU A 22 -19.74 -8.15 -11.20
CA GLU A 22 -18.42 -8.80 -11.10
C GLU A 22 -17.27 -7.79 -11.03
N LEU A 23 -17.33 -6.71 -11.82
CA LEU A 23 -16.35 -5.62 -11.75
C LEU A 23 -16.35 -4.90 -10.40
N ARG A 24 -17.51 -4.77 -9.76
CA ARG A 24 -17.62 -4.17 -8.42
C ARG A 24 -17.08 -5.09 -7.33
N GLU A 25 -17.30 -6.40 -7.47
CA GLU A 25 -16.69 -7.41 -6.58
C GLU A 25 -15.17 -7.39 -6.70
N GLU A 26 -14.64 -7.24 -7.93
CA GLU A 26 -13.21 -7.11 -8.17
C GLU A 26 -12.62 -5.87 -7.48
N ILE A 27 -13.26 -4.70 -7.63
CA ILE A 27 -12.85 -3.47 -6.90
C ILE A 27 -12.87 -3.70 -5.38
N GLN A 28 -13.91 -4.36 -4.86
CA GLN A 28 -13.99 -4.65 -3.43
C GLN A 28 -12.83 -5.55 -2.95
N SER A 29 -12.40 -6.50 -3.77
CA SER A 29 -11.23 -7.33 -3.47
C SER A 29 -9.96 -6.49 -3.45
N ILE A 30 -9.75 -5.65 -4.46
CA ILE A 30 -8.61 -4.73 -4.55
C ILE A 30 -8.58 -3.79 -3.35
N ASP A 31 -9.71 -3.21 -2.95
CA ASP A 31 -9.81 -2.32 -1.79
C ASP A 31 -9.37 -3.03 -0.50
N ARG A 32 -9.77 -4.29 -0.33
CA ARG A 32 -9.35 -5.11 0.80
C ARG A 32 -7.84 -5.36 0.78
N GLU A 33 -7.29 -5.72 -0.37
CA GLU A 33 -5.85 -5.94 -0.54
C GLU A 33 -5.04 -4.66 -0.27
N ILE A 34 -5.53 -3.50 -0.69
CA ILE A 34 -4.92 -2.20 -0.38
C ILE A 34 -4.84 -2.00 1.13
N VAL A 35 -5.92 -2.28 1.88
CA VAL A 35 -5.91 -2.16 3.34
C VAL A 35 -4.93 -3.15 3.99
N GLU A 36 -4.89 -4.39 3.51
CA GLU A 36 -3.95 -5.41 4.00
C GLU A 36 -2.49 -4.99 3.75
N LEU A 37 -2.18 -4.44 2.57
CA LEU A 37 -0.86 -3.92 2.22
C LEU A 37 -0.47 -2.68 3.04
N ILE A 38 -1.42 -1.79 3.34
CA ILE A 38 -1.18 -0.65 4.22
C ILE A 38 -0.81 -1.14 5.62
N ALA A 39 -1.57 -2.09 6.18
CA ALA A 39 -1.28 -2.65 7.49
C ALA A 39 0.10 -3.33 7.54
N GLN A 40 0.46 -4.10 6.51
CA GLN A 40 1.78 -4.71 6.40
C GLN A 40 2.90 -3.66 6.34
N ARG A 41 2.72 -2.60 5.56
CA ARG A 41 3.68 -1.50 5.46
C ARG A 41 3.87 -0.78 6.79
N THR A 42 2.79 -0.53 7.52
CA THR A 42 2.83 0.09 8.85
C THR A 42 3.61 -0.77 9.84
N TYR A 43 3.33 -2.07 9.90
CA TYR A 43 4.07 -3.00 10.77
C TYR A 43 5.58 -2.99 10.52
N VAL A 44 6.01 -2.96 9.25
CA VAL A 44 7.43 -2.87 8.90
C VAL A 44 8.02 -1.52 9.33
N ALA A 45 7.28 -0.43 9.16
CA ALA A 45 7.73 0.90 9.57
C ALA A 45 7.88 1.01 11.11
N ASP A 46 6.98 0.41 11.88
CA ASP A 46 7.08 0.32 13.33
C ASP A 46 8.30 -0.48 13.78
N THR A 47 8.57 -1.60 13.10
CA THR A 47 9.76 -2.42 13.36
C THR A 47 11.03 -1.60 13.09
N ILE A 48 11.08 -0.82 12.01
CA ILE A 48 12.20 0.09 11.73
C ILE A 48 12.35 1.15 12.83
N ALA A 49 11.23 1.68 13.35
CA ALA A 49 11.28 2.66 14.43
C ALA A 49 11.88 2.07 15.72
N GLN A 50 11.55 0.81 16.05
CA GLN A 50 12.13 0.10 17.19
C GLN A 50 13.63 -0.10 17.02
N VAL A 51 14.08 -0.55 15.84
CA VAL A 51 15.51 -0.68 15.52
C VAL A 51 16.22 0.67 15.66
N LYS A 52 15.65 1.74 15.12
CA LYS A 52 16.22 3.09 15.26
C LYS A 52 16.32 3.52 16.72
N ALA A 53 15.34 3.19 17.57
CA ALA A 53 15.39 3.50 19.00
C ALA A 53 16.49 2.70 19.72
N GLU A 54 16.65 1.41 19.40
CA GLU A 54 17.72 0.56 19.95
C GLU A 54 19.12 1.04 19.54
N GLU A 55 19.26 1.55 18.32
CA GLU A 55 20.51 2.09 17.77
C GLU A 55 20.74 3.59 18.05
N GLU A 56 19.87 4.22 18.87
CA GLU A 56 19.91 5.65 19.19
C GLU A 56 19.87 6.58 17.96
N LEU A 57 19.26 6.11 16.87
CA LEU A 57 19.11 6.84 15.62
C LEU A 57 17.89 7.79 15.65
N PRO A 58 17.95 8.93 14.95
CA PRO A 58 16.81 9.82 14.81
C PRO A 58 15.62 9.11 14.14
N THR A 59 14.43 9.33 14.69
CA THR A 59 13.19 8.80 14.12
C THR A 59 12.83 9.46 12.79
N THR A 60 13.16 10.74 12.64
CA THR A 60 12.93 11.49 11.39
C THR A 60 14.09 11.25 10.44
N ASP A 61 13.77 10.92 9.19
CA ASP A 61 14.74 10.57 8.16
C ASP A 61 14.27 11.13 6.81
N GLU A 62 14.58 12.41 6.60
CA GLU A 62 14.12 13.15 5.42
C GLU A 62 14.64 12.55 4.10
N GLN A 63 15.83 11.95 4.13
CA GLN A 63 16.40 11.27 2.95
C GLN A 63 15.58 10.03 2.61
N GLN A 64 15.20 9.23 3.60
CA GLN A 64 14.32 8.09 3.37
C GLN A 64 12.92 8.52 2.93
N GLU A 65 12.36 9.60 3.48
CA GLU A 65 11.08 10.15 3.04
C GLU A 65 11.12 10.57 1.58
N GLN A 66 12.17 11.30 1.16
CA GLN A 66 12.37 11.67 -0.24
C GLN A 66 12.49 10.43 -1.14
N ALA A 67 13.27 9.43 -0.73
CA ALA A 67 13.42 8.19 -1.50
C ALA A 67 12.11 7.40 -1.64
N VAL A 68 11.24 7.43 -0.62
CA VAL A 68 9.88 6.86 -0.72
C VAL A 68 9.04 7.63 -1.75
N MET A 69 9.13 8.95 -1.76
CA MET A 69 8.38 9.80 -2.69
C MET A 69 8.88 9.69 -4.14
N ASP A 70 10.18 9.49 -4.34
CA ASP A 70 10.77 9.26 -5.66
C ASP A 70 10.27 7.92 -6.23
N ARG A 71 10.36 6.83 -5.44
CA ARG A 71 9.79 5.53 -5.84
C ARG A 71 8.29 5.60 -6.12
N ALA A 72 7.53 6.39 -5.36
CA ALA A 72 6.10 6.58 -5.62
C ALA A 72 5.84 7.24 -6.98
N GLY A 73 6.69 8.22 -7.37
CA GLY A 73 6.64 8.83 -8.70
C GLY A 73 6.98 7.85 -9.82
N GLU A 74 8.08 7.11 -9.68
CA GLU A 74 8.51 6.12 -10.67
C GLU A 74 7.44 5.02 -10.90
N ASN A 75 6.80 4.56 -9.83
CA ASN A 75 5.71 3.59 -9.95
C ASN A 75 4.49 4.20 -10.63
N ALA A 76 4.13 5.44 -10.32
CA ALA A 76 3.01 6.11 -10.96
C ALA A 76 3.19 6.20 -12.49
N GLU A 77 4.39 6.59 -12.93
CA GLU A 77 4.75 6.63 -14.35
C GLU A 77 4.68 5.22 -14.99
N ARG A 78 5.19 4.20 -14.30
CA ARG A 78 5.16 2.82 -14.79
C ARG A 78 3.75 2.27 -15.01
N PHE A 79 2.81 2.65 -14.16
CA PHE A 79 1.42 2.19 -14.21
C PHE A 79 0.48 3.19 -14.92
N ASP A 80 1.02 4.23 -15.56
CA ASP A 80 0.28 5.27 -16.28
C ASP A 80 -0.81 5.94 -15.43
N VAL A 81 -0.49 6.23 -14.16
CA VAL A 81 -1.37 6.94 -13.22
C VAL A 81 -0.78 8.30 -12.82
N ASP A 82 -1.61 9.23 -12.38
CA ASP A 82 -1.17 10.57 -11.99
C ASP A 82 -0.17 10.53 -10.83
N ALA A 83 1.05 10.96 -11.09
CA ALA A 83 2.13 10.94 -10.11
C ALA A 83 1.87 11.83 -8.89
N ASN A 84 1.12 12.93 -9.03
CA ASN A 84 0.79 13.79 -7.89
C ASN A 84 -0.21 13.12 -6.96
N LEU A 85 -1.21 12.40 -7.50
CA LEU A 85 -2.18 11.63 -6.72
C LEU A 85 -1.49 10.48 -5.97
N VAL A 86 -0.66 9.69 -6.65
CA VAL A 86 0.10 8.61 -6.00
C VAL A 86 1.00 9.18 -4.91
N LYS A 87 1.75 10.24 -5.19
CA LYS A 87 2.57 10.93 -4.19
C LYS A 87 1.72 11.45 -3.02
N ALA A 88 0.49 11.93 -3.24
CA ALA A 88 -0.40 12.35 -2.15
C ALA A 88 -0.78 11.19 -1.22
N ILE A 89 -1.10 10.01 -1.76
CA ILE A 89 -1.35 8.79 -0.98
C ILE A 89 -0.11 8.43 -0.15
N PHE A 90 1.07 8.44 -0.76
CA PHE A 90 2.31 8.12 -0.05
C PHE A 90 2.65 9.11 1.08
N ARG A 91 2.31 10.40 0.92
CA ARG A 91 2.41 11.37 2.02
C ARG A 91 1.53 10.97 3.20
N LEU A 92 0.28 10.56 2.96
CA LEU A 92 -0.60 10.08 4.02
C LEU A 92 -0.04 8.83 4.72
N LEU A 93 0.56 7.90 3.96
CA LEU A 93 1.19 6.70 4.52
C LEU A 93 2.47 6.99 5.33
N ILE A 94 3.20 8.05 5.00
CA ILE A 94 4.35 8.52 5.80
C ILE A 94 3.83 9.17 7.10
N GLU A 95 2.82 10.04 6.99
CA GLU A 95 2.24 10.73 8.14
C GLU A 95 1.58 9.76 9.13
N LEU A 96 0.87 8.73 8.65
CA LEU A 96 0.30 7.67 9.50
C LEU A 96 1.37 7.09 10.45
N ASN A 97 2.49 6.65 9.89
CA ASN A 97 3.58 6.07 10.67
C ASN A 97 4.24 7.08 11.62
N LYS A 98 4.32 8.37 11.24
CA LYS A 98 4.86 9.42 12.12
C LYS A 98 3.97 9.67 13.33
N VAL A 99 2.65 9.59 13.17
CA VAL A 99 1.68 9.75 14.27
C VAL A 99 1.82 8.59 15.26
N GLU A 100 1.82 7.35 14.77
CA GLU A 100 1.97 6.16 15.62
C GLU A 100 3.31 6.17 16.39
N GLN A 101 4.40 6.61 15.75
CA GLN A 101 5.69 6.78 16.42
C GLN A 101 5.73 7.89 17.48
N ARG A 102 4.80 8.87 17.45
CA ARG A 102 4.70 9.90 18.49
C ARG A 102 3.87 9.42 19.68
N GLU A 103 2.85 8.60 19.43
CA GLU A 103 1.97 8.04 20.46
C GLU A 103 2.65 6.92 21.26
N ASN A 104 3.59 6.19 20.65
CA ASN A 104 4.34 5.09 21.28
C ASN A 104 5.66 5.52 21.97
N ARG A 105 5.89 6.84 22.18
CA ARG A 105 7.02 7.38 22.96
C ARG A 105 6.61 7.73 24.38
#